data_AF-A0A9N7U3Z3-F1
#
_entry.id   AF-A0A9N7U3Z3-F1
#
_cell.length_a   1.000
_cell.length_b   1.000
_cell.length_c   1.000
_cell.angle_alpha   90.00
_cell.angle_beta   90.00
_cell.angle_gamma   90.00
#
_symmetry.space_group_name_H-M   'P 1'
#
loop_
_entity.id
_entity.type
_entity.pdbx_description
1 polymer ?
#
loop_
_entity_poly.entity_id
_entity_poly.type
_entity_poly.pdbx_seq_one_letter_code
_entity_poly.pdbx_strand_id
1 'polypeptide(L)'
;MEEAEDLLTRTTVSKWRTVSDPKHAGQLFCHELLQSSKDLKSLLLYVDIRKDKQEQDKDFVTFYKRDNIQWASPLQCKLQGDVATGSGVSRHMMSTVIYKLISGFHINLGNAAITKLFEGECDHQIPSVSRELLDRDMFTIAGRMIGHSFLHHGPSFPGLSTAIMHTLFEGLLETTPVTIRDCPDLDIRDAVEMLEGDAELKESDSVHQLCRSWNLPAPNATNRKQLSQKILFHAVIEQTRPQIIQFRKGLKETGLWLLLIHRRDAIPILFPRESEAELTPQMILDCIIWPSSVTVVFDSFREDDVDESDIMDVHRVTLYLKTFIENGCFLNTRWCCINASQIKESNLSIITERQSSTH
;
A
#
# COMPACT_ATOMS: atom_id res chain seq x y z
N MET A 1 -17.58 25.28 -25.54
CA MET A 1 -16.29 24.68 -25.17
C MET A 1 -15.32 25.83 -24.96
N GLU A 2 -15.61 26.63 -23.93
CA GLU A 2 -14.82 27.78 -23.44
C GLU A 2 -15.38 28.28 -22.09
N GLU A 3 -16.43 27.65 -21.55
CA GLU A 3 -17.07 28.01 -20.26
C GLU A 3 -16.77 26.98 -19.14
N ALA A 4 -15.93 25.97 -19.40
CA ALA A 4 -15.53 24.97 -18.41
C ALA A 4 -14.16 25.24 -17.77
N GLU A 5 -13.39 26.21 -18.30
CA GLU A 5 -12.10 26.63 -17.74
C GLU A 5 -12.23 27.74 -16.68
N ASP A 6 -13.40 28.37 -16.56
CA ASP A 6 -13.59 29.57 -15.72
C ASP A 6 -14.11 29.27 -14.29
N LEU A 7 -14.09 28.00 -13.87
CA LEU A 7 -14.38 27.57 -12.49
C LEU A 7 -13.12 27.35 -11.64
N LEU A 8 -11.93 27.55 -12.22
CA LEU A 8 -10.63 27.39 -11.55
C LEU A 8 -10.10 28.69 -10.89
N THR A 9 -10.82 29.80 -11.02
CA THR A 9 -10.34 31.15 -10.69
C THR A 9 -11.17 31.83 -9.60
N ARG A 10 -11.44 31.14 -8.48
CA ARG A 10 -11.83 31.78 -7.21
C ARG A 10 -11.15 31.18 -5.97
N THR A 11 -9.95 31.70 -5.71
CA THR A 11 -9.49 32.23 -4.41
C THR A 11 -9.47 31.29 -3.19
N THR A 12 -8.43 30.48 -3.09
CA THR A 12 -7.48 30.39 -1.96
C THR A 12 -6.39 29.42 -2.41
N VAL A 13 -5.11 29.73 -2.22
CA VAL A 13 -4.06 28.70 -2.42
C VAL A 13 -4.41 27.58 -1.45
N SER A 14 -4.80 26.40 -1.94
CA SER A 14 -5.21 25.29 -1.08
C SER A 14 -4.11 25.04 -0.04
N LYS A 15 -4.47 25.06 1.24
CA LYS A 15 -3.52 25.12 2.36
C LYS A 15 -2.49 23.99 2.32
N TRP A 16 -2.89 22.81 1.85
CA TRP A 16 -2.02 21.64 1.71
C TRP A 16 -0.80 21.89 0.81
N ARG A 17 -0.85 22.86 -0.11
CA ARG A 17 0.28 23.19 -0.99
C ARG A 17 1.43 23.85 -0.25
N THR A 18 1.16 24.57 0.83
CA THR A 18 2.16 25.40 1.54
C THR A 18 2.62 24.83 2.88
N VAL A 19 1.96 23.79 3.38
CA VAL A 19 2.31 23.15 4.66
C VAL A 19 3.64 22.41 4.55
N SER A 20 4.56 22.64 5.49
CA SER A 20 5.90 22.02 5.44
C SER A 20 5.87 20.49 5.61
N ASP A 21 5.06 19.98 6.53
CA ASP A 21 4.96 18.53 6.74
C ASP A 21 4.16 17.84 5.61
N PRO A 22 4.78 16.92 4.85
CA PRO A 22 4.09 16.23 3.77
C PRO A 22 2.93 15.34 4.25
N LYS A 23 2.98 14.81 5.49
CA LYS A 23 1.88 14.00 6.05
C LYS A 23 0.66 14.86 6.32
N HIS A 24 0.84 15.97 7.01
CA HIS A 24 -0.23 16.92 7.24
C HIS A 24 -0.78 17.52 5.93
N ALA A 25 0.08 17.79 4.95
CA ALA A 25 -0.35 18.21 3.61
C ALA A 25 -1.25 17.16 2.93
N GLY A 26 -0.85 15.88 2.96
CA GLY A 26 -1.65 14.79 2.43
C GLY A 26 -3.02 14.66 3.12
N GLN A 27 -3.06 14.77 4.46
CA GLN A 27 -4.31 14.74 5.22
C GLN A 27 -5.25 15.89 4.82
N LEU A 28 -4.74 17.12 4.73
CA LEU A 28 -5.51 18.28 4.31
C LEU A 28 -6.04 18.14 2.88
N PHE A 29 -5.23 17.61 1.97
CA PHE A 29 -5.65 17.31 0.60
C PHE A 29 -6.81 16.31 0.57
N CYS A 30 -6.66 15.17 1.26
CA CYS A 30 -7.72 14.16 1.34
C CYS A 30 -8.99 14.72 1.96
N HIS A 31 -8.88 15.52 3.03
CA HIS A 31 -10.02 16.16 3.65
C HIS A 31 -10.75 17.12 2.69
N GLU A 32 -10.03 17.98 1.98
CA GLU A 32 -10.61 18.89 0.96
C GLU A 32 -11.34 18.09 -0.14
N LEU A 33 -10.71 17.01 -0.64
CA LEU A 33 -11.27 16.18 -1.69
C LEU A 33 -12.52 15.41 -1.22
N LEU A 34 -12.50 14.82 -0.02
CA LEU A 34 -13.66 14.13 0.57
C LEU A 34 -14.81 15.10 0.86
N GLN A 35 -14.51 16.29 1.40
CA GLN A 35 -15.53 17.32 1.67
C GLN A 35 -16.21 17.81 0.40
N SER A 36 -15.45 17.97 -0.70
CA SER A 36 -16.02 18.34 -2.01
C SER A 36 -16.99 17.29 -2.56
N SER A 37 -16.90 16.05 -2.08
CA SER A 37 -17.66 14.89 -2.57
C SER A 37 -18.67 14.36 -1.54
N LYS A 38 -18.86 15.04 -0.41
CA LYS A 38 -19.65 14.54 0.74
C LYS A 38 -21.12 14.25 0.42
N ASP A 39 -21.70 15.02 -0.50
CA ASP A 39 -23.12 14.94 -0.87
C ASP A 39 -23.37 13.92 -1.99
N LEU A 40 -22.30 13.28 -2.50
CA LEU A 40 -22.39 12.23 -3.51
C LEU A 40 -22.87 10.91 -2.91
N LYS A 41 -23.39 10.05 -3.79
CA LYS A 41 -23.85 8.70 -3.41
C LYS A 41 -22.70 7.91 -2.79
N SER A 42 -22.95 7.35 -1.61
CA SER A 42 -21.94 6.56 -0.91
C SER A 42 -21.53 5.32 -1.71
N LEU A 43 -20.22 5.03 -1.72
CA LEU A 43 -19.68 3.77 -2.20
C LEU A 43 -19.95 2.70 -1.16
N LEU A 44 -20.56 1.59 -1.59
CA LEU A 44 -20.80 0.44 -0.72
C LEU A 44 -19.78 -0.65 -1.03
N LEU A 45 -18.85 -0.88 -0.11
CA LEU A 45 -17.95 -2.03 -0.12
C LEU A 45 -18.50 -3.10 0.81
N TYR A 46 -18.74 -4.28 0.26
CA TYR A 46 -19.40 -5.37 0.96
C TYR A 46 -18.61 -6.65 0.73
N VAL A 47 -18.34 -7.37 1.83
CA VAL A 47 -17.66 -8.67 1.81
C VAL A 47 -18.39 -9.59 2.77
N ASP A 48 -18.71 -10.82 2.35
CA ASP A 48 -19.28 -11.84 3.23
C ASP A 48 -18.16 -12.69 3.83
N ILE A 49 -17.96 -12.56 5.15
CA ILE A 49 -16.86 -13.24 5.85
C ILE A 49 -17.07 -14.76 5.96
N ARG A 50 -18.27 -15.25 5.67
CA ARG A 50 -18.62 -16.68 5.70
C ARG A 50 -18.25 -17.40 4.40
N LYS A 51 -18.01 -16.64 3.33
CA LYS A 51 -17.55 -17.18 2.05
C LYS A 51 -16.08 -17.57 2.11
N ASP A 52 -15.63 -18.37 1.15
CA ASP A 52 -14.22 -18.70 1.04
C ASP A 52 -13.35 -17.48 0.64
N LYS A 53 -12.03 -17.61 0.82
CA LYS A 53 -11.08 -16.52 0.54
C LYS A 53 -11.09 -16.07 -0.91
N GLN A 54 -11.38 -16.96 -1.86
CA GLN A 54 -11.42 -16.63 -3.28
C GLN A 54 -12.63 -15.75 -3.59
N GLU A 55 -13.80 -16.06 -3.04
CA GLU A 55 -14.99 -15.24 -3.19
C GLU A 55 -14.83 -13.88 -2.50
N GLN A 56 -14.26 -13.84 -1.30
CA GLN A 56 -13.94 -12.58 -0.62
C GLN A 56 -12.99 -11.71 -1.45
N ASP A 57 -11.95 -12.30 -2.04
CA ASP A 57 -10.99 -11.59 -2.89
C ASP A 57 -11.64 -11.08 -4.19
N LYS A 58 -12.60 -11.84 -4.75
CA LYS A 58 -13.41 -11.40 -5.89
C LYS A 58 -14.31 -10.21 -5.54
N ASP A 59 -14.86 -10.14 -4.32
CA ASP A 59 -15.68 -9.00 -3.89
C ASP A 59 -14.85 -7.69 -3.92
N PHE A 60 -13.61 -7.72 -3.43
CA PHE A 60 -12.69 -6.58 -3.53
C PHE A 60 -12.38 -6.22 -4.98
N VAL A 61 -11.97 -7.18 -5.81
CA VAL A 61 -11.65 -6.93 -7.22
C VAL A 61 -12.86 -6.37 -7.96
N THR A 62 -14.05 -6.92 -7.74
CA THR A 62 -15.29 -6.45 -8.37
C THR A 62 -15.61 -5.01 -7.97
N PHE A 63 -15.45 -4.66 -6.69
CA PHE A 63 -15.66 -3.30 -6.20
C PHE A 63 -14.70 -2.30 -6.87
N TYR A 64 -13.42 -2.63 -6.99
CA TYR A 64 -12.41 -1.74 -7.58
C TYR A 64 -12.36 -1.76 -9.10
N LYS A 65 -12.95 -2.77 -9.76
CA LYS A 65 -13.02 -2.86 -11.22
C LYS A 65 -13.99 -1.86 -11.83
N ARG A 66 -14.96 -1.34 -11.06
CA ARG A 66 -15.97 -0.39 -11.55
C ARG A 66 -15.32 0.87 -12.12
N ASP A 67 -15.74 1.25 -13.32
CA ASP A 67 -15.31 2.47 -14.00
C ASP A 67 -16.19 3.67 -13.66
N ASN A 68 -15.70 4.87 -13.93
CA ASN A 68 -16.40 6.15 -13.72
C ASN A 68 -16.89 6.34 -12.27
N ILE A 69 -16.11 5.86 -11.31
CA ILE A 69 -16.38 6.01 -9.89
C ILE A 69 -15.66 7.24 -9.35
N GLN A 70 -16.37 8.06 -8.59
CA GLN A 70 -15.76 9.12 -7.78
C GLN A 70 -15.27 8.52 -6.46
N TRP A 71 -14.00 8.11 -6.40
CA TRP A 71 -13.42 7.41 -5.26
C TRP A 71 -13.31 8.26 -3.98
N ALA A 72 -13.49 9.57 -4.08
CA ALA A 72 -13.61 10.47 -2.92
C ALA A 72 -15.03 10.56 -2.33
N SER A 73 -16.00 9.81 -2.88
CA SER A 73 -17.35 9.77 -2.33
C SER A 73 -17.37 9.08 -0.95
N PRO A 74 -18.36 9.35 -0.09
CA PRO A 74 -18.44 8.71 1.23
C PRO A 74 -18.42 7.18 1.12
N LEU A 75 -17.62 6.52 1.96
CA LEU A 75 -17.48 5.07 1.94
C LEU A 75 -18.27 4.41 3.07
N GLN A 76 -19.09 3.44 2.71
CA GLN A 76 -19.76 2.54 3.65
C GLN A 76 -19.23 1.12 3.44
N CYS A 77 -18.65 0.57 4.51
CA CYS A 77 -18.16 -0.80 4.52
C CYS A 77 -19.08 -1.70 5.34
N LYS A 78 -19.34 -2.91 4.84
CA LYS A 78 -20.14 -3.93 5.54
C LYS A 78 -19.48 -5.30 5.46
N LEU A 79 -19.32 -5.95 6.62
CA LEU A 79 -18.93 -7.35 6.73
C LEU A 79 -20.19 -8.19 6.97
N GLN A 80 -20.63 -8.95 5.99
CA GLN A 80 -21.80 -9.81 6.17
C GLN A 80 -21.42 -11.06 6.97
N GLY A 81 -22.24 -11.42 7.96
CA GLY A 81 -21.92 -12.46 8.94
C GLY A 81 -21.32 -11.90 10.23
N ASP A 82 -21.08 -10.58 10.27
CA ASP A 82 -20.66 -9.84 11.46
C ASP A 82 -21.68 -8.73 11.75
N VAL A 83 -21.89 -8.42 13.04
CA VAL A 83 -22.74 -7.31 13.51
C VAL A 83 -21.95 -6.00 13.66
N ALA A 84 -20.63 -6.03 13.41
CA ALA A 84 -19.77 -4.87 13.46
C ALA A 84 -20.25 -3.75 12.52
N THR A 85 -20.26 -2.52 13.02
CA THR A 85 -20.62 -1.31 12.28
C THR A 85 -19.65 -0.18 12.61
N GLY A 86 -19.66 0.89 11.79
CA GLY A 86 -18.87 2.10 12.02
C GLY A 86 -17.46 2.07 11.43
N SER A 87 -16.62 3.01 11.89
CA SER A 87 -15.30 3.30 11.31
C SER A 87 -14.29 2.15 11.44
N GLY A 88 -14.47 1.28 12.44
CA GLY A 88 -13.64 0.08 12.61
C GLY A 88 -13.73 -0.88 11.42
N VAL A 89 -14.93 -1.05 10.85
CA VAL A 89 -15.14 -1.90 9.66
C VAL A 89 -14.46 -1.30 8.44
N SER A 90 -14.57 0.01 8.23
CA SER A 90 -13.90 0.70 7.12
C SER A 90 -12.38 0.58 7.21
N ARG A 91 -11.81 0.75 8.41
CA ARG A 91 -10.37 0.53 8.64
C ARG A 91 -9.97 -0.90 8.33
N HIS A 92 -10.71 -1.88 8.84
CA HIS A 92 -10.43 -3.29 8.55
C HIS A 92 -10.43 -3.60 7.05
N MET A 93 -11.42 -3.07 6.30
CA MET A 93 -11.49 -3.24 4.85
C MET A 93 -10.28 -2.62 4.14
N MET A 94 -9.88 -1.39 4.48
CA MET A 94 -8.71 -0.75 3.84
C MET A 94 -7.42 -1.49 4.16
N SER A 95 -7.24 -1.92 5.42
CA SER A 95 -6.10 -2.75 5.80
C SER A 95 -6.08 -4.08 5.05
N THR A 96 -7.24 -4.70 4.86
CA THR A 96 -7.36 -5.95 4.10
C THR A 96 -7.01 -5.74 2.63
N VAL A 97 -7.49 -4.66 2.01
CA VAL A 97 -7.19 -4.32 0.61
C VAL A 97 -5.68 -4.18 0.38
N ILE A 98 -4.99 -3.40 1.22
CA ILE A 98 -3.54 -3.24 1.12
C ILE A 98 -2.81 -4.54 1.43
N TYR A 99 -3.25 -5.28 2.44
CA TYR A 99 -2.68 -6.59 2.77
C TYR A 99 -2.77 -7.56 1.58
N LYS A 100 -3.87 -7.56 0.82
CA LYS A 100 -4.03 -8.41 -0.37
C LYS A 100 -3.11 -7.98 -1.52
N LEU A 101 -2.82 -6.69 -1.67
CA LEU A 101 -1.80 -6.23 -2.61
C LEU A 101 -0.40 -6.73 -2.25
N ILE A 102 -0.06 -6.74 -0.96
CA ILE A 102 1.26 -7.17 -0.46
C ILE A 102 1.40 -8.71 -0.46
N SER A 103 0.37 -9.41 0.01
CA SER A 103 0.42 -10.88 0.22
C SER A 103 -0.09 -11.70 -0.97
N GLY A 104 -0.90 -11.08 -1.84
CA GLY A 104 -1.53 -11.70 -2.99
C GLY A 104 -3.02 -12.03 -2.79
N PHE A 105 -3.70 -12.26 -3.90
CA PHE A 105 -5.12 -12.59 -3.98
C PHE A 105 -5.34 -14.07 -4.25
N HIS A 106 -6.37 -14.67 -3.66
CA HIS A 106 -6.79 -16.05 -3.89
C HIS A 106 -7.64 -16.14 -5.16
N ILE A 107 -7.15 -15.63 -6.29
CA ILE A 107 -7.87 -15.63 -7.55
C ILE A 107 -7.09 -16.50 -8.52
N ASN A 108 -7.68 -17.62 -8.94
CA ASN A 108 -7.03 -18.54 -9.86
C ASN A 108 -6.93 -17.92 -11.26
N LEU A 109 -5.81 -17.26 -11.55
CA LEU A 109 -5.50 -16.57 -12.81
C LEU A 109 -4.36 -17.23 -13.60
N GLY A 110 -3.95 -18.45 -13.23
CA GLY A 110 -2.82 -19.12 -13.87
C GLY A 110 -2.28 -20.32 -13.09
N ASN A 111 -3.15 -21.16 -12.51
CA ASN A 111 -2.80 -22.33 -11.70
C ASN A 111 -2.05 -22.06 -10.38
N ALA A 112 -1.84 -20.79 -10.00
CA ALA A 112 -1.33 -20.44 -8.67
C ALA A 112 -2.49 -20.31 -7.67
N ALA A 113 -2.31 -20.84 -6.45
CA ALA A 113 -3.27 -20.68 -5.37
C ALA A 113 -3.38 -19.23 -4.88
N ILE A 114 -2.31 -18.45 -5.04
CA ILE A 114 -2.21 -17.03 -4.69
C ILE A 114 -1.58 -16.30 -5.88
N THR A 115 -2.23 -15.25 -6.35
CA THR A 115 -1.77 -14.38 -7.42
C THR A 115 -1.29 -13.07 -6.84
N LYS A 116 -0.01 -12.76 -7.04
CA LYS A 116 0.60 -11.49 -6.66
C LYS A 116 0.61 -10.54 -7.85
N LEU A 117 0.31 -9.26 -7.62
CA LEU A 117 0.48 -8.23 -8.64
C LEU A 117 1.90 -7.68 -8.66
N PHE A 118 2.58 -7.69 -7.52
CA PHE A 118 3.93 -7.18 -7.37
C PHE A 118 4.86 -8.30 -6.88
N GLU A 119 6.03 -8.38 -7.49
CA GLU A 119 7.03 -9.43 -7.30
C GLU A 119 8.39 -8.80 -7.06
N GLY A 120 9.28 -9.53 -6.39
CA GLY A 120 10.62 -9.05 -6.06
C GLY A 120 10.96 -9.16 -4.59
N GLU A 121 12.18 -8.75 -4.26
CA GLU A 121 12.69 -8.70 -2.90
C GLU A 121 12.09 -7.50 -2.13
N CYS A 122 12.33 -7.48 -0.82
CA CYS A 122 12.01 -6.34 0.04
C CYS A 122 12.59 -5.06 -0.57
N ASP A 123 11.81 -3.98 -0.60
CA ASP A 123 12.22 -2.68 -1.14
C ASP A 123 12.52 -2.62 -2.66
N HIS A 124 12.24 -3.71 -3.38
CA HIS A 124 12.52 -3.90 -4.80
C HIS A 124 11.32 -4.50 -5.55
N GLN A 125 10.10 -4.28 -5.06
CA GLN A 125 8.90 -4.83 -5.70
C GLN A 125 8.63 -4.14 -7.03
N ILE A 126 8.36 -4.93 -8.06
CA ILE A 126 7.97 -4.48 -9.41
C ILE A 126 6.65 -5.12 -9.83
N PRO A 127 5.89 -4.51 -10.76
CA PRO A 127 4.70 -5.14 -11.32
C PRO A 127 5.04 -6.47 -12.00
N SER A 128 4.23 -7.51 -11.77
CA SER A 128 4.35 -8.80 -12.46
C SER A 128 4.17 -8.63 -13.97
N VAL A 129 4.96 -9.36 -14.76
CA VAL A 129 4.90 -9.34 -16.23
C VAL A 129 3.73 -10.16 -16.82
N SER A 130 2.85 -10.73 -15.97
CA SER A 130 1.69 -11.52 -16.42
C SER A 130 0.76 -10.71 -17.33
N ARG A 131 0.50 -11.26 -18.52
CA ARG A 131 -0.45 -10.70 -19.50
C ARG A 131 -1.88 -10.87 -19.03
N GLU A 132 -2.19 -11.96 -18.33
CA GLU A 132 -3.53 -12.23 -17.80
C GLU A 132 -3.96 -11.18 -16.77
N LEU A 133 -3.02 -10.69 -15.96
CA LEU A 133 -3.24 -9.59 -15.03
C LEU A 133 -3.43 -8.26 -15.76
N LEU A 134 -2.60 -8.01 -16.77
CA LEU A 134 -2.69 -6.81 -17.61
C LEU A 134 -4.04 -6.74 -18.35
N ASP A 135 -4.44 -7.82 -19.01
CA ASP A 135 -5.68 -7.91 -19.80
C ASP A 135 -6.95 -7.73 -18.93
N ARG A 136 -6.83 -7.96 -17.62
CA ARG A 136 -7.93 -7.80 -16.66
C ARG A 136 -7.90 -6.46 -15.92
N ASP A 137 -7.02 -5.54 -16.32
CA ASP A 137 -6.81 -4.23 -15.71
C ASP A 137 -6.46 -4.30 -14.21
N MET A 138 -5.82 -5.39 -13.79
CA MET A 138 -5.53 -5.64 -12.37
C MET A 138 -4.59 -4.58 -11.78
N PHE A 139 -3.71 -3.98 -12.60
CA PHE A 139 -2.85 -2.90 -12.16
C PHE A 139 -3.61 -1.57 -12.00
N THR A 140 -4.62 -1.30 -12.83
CA THR A 140 -5.53 -0.16 -12.58
C THR A 140 -6.31 -0.37 -11.29
N ILE A 141 -6.77 -1.60 -11.03
CA ILE A 141 -7.41 -1.96 -9.76
C ILE A 141 -6.47 -1.73 -8.57
N ALA A 142 -5.20 -2.12 -8.67
CA ALA A 142 -4.20 -1.87 -7.63
C ALA A 142 -3.98 -0.37 -7.37
N GLY A 143 -3.90 0.45 -8.43
CA GLY A 143 -3.80 1.91 -8.30
C GLY A 143 -5.01 2.51 -7.57
N ARG A 144 -6.22 2.05 -7.90
CA ARG A 144 -7.46 2.46 -7.22
C ARG A 144 -7.45 2.04 -5.75
N MET A 145 -7.05 0.81 -5.46
CA MET A 145 -6.97 0.27 -4.09
C MET A 145 -6.03 1.10 -3.20
N ILE A 146 -4.82 1.39 -3.69
CA ILE A 146 -3.82 2.16 -2.94
C ILE A 146 -4.31 3.60 -2.72
N GLY A 147 -4.82 4.24 -3.77
CA GLY A 147 -5.30 5.60 -3.64
C GLY A 147 -6.55 5.72 -2.75
N HIS A 148 -7.48 4.78 -2.85
CA HIS A 148 -8.69 4.76 -2.02
C HIS A 148 -8.36 4.47 -0.55
N SER A 149 -7.39 3.60 -0.28
CA SER A 149 -6.84 3.42 1.08
C SER A 149 -6.32 4.74 1.63
N PHE A 150 -5.45 5.44 0.90
CA PHE A 150 -4.87 6.71 1.36
C PHE A 150 -5.93 7.81 1.58
N LEU A 151 -6.94 7.90 0.71
CA LEU A 151 -8.06 8.84 0.88
C LEU A 151 -8.80 8.64 2.20
N HIS A 152 -9.01 7.39 2.61
CA HIS A 152 -9.75 7.04 3.81
C HIS A 152 -8.85 6.78 5.03
N HIS A 153 -7.64 7.34 5.04
CA HIS A 153 -6.68 7.16 6.14
C HIS A 153 -6.41 5.68 6.44
N GLY A 154 -6.34 4.88 5.38
CA GLY A 154 -5.89 3.51 5.43
C GLY A 154 -4.37 3.41 5.30
N PRO A 155 -3.85 2.17 5.24
CA PRO A 155 -2.43 1.93 5.14
C PRO A 155 -1.83 2.32 3.79
N SER A 156 -0.53 2.57 3.78
CA SER A 156 0.29 2.78 2.59
C SER A 156 0.73 1.45 1.98
N PHE A 157 1.26 1.50 0.75
CA PHE A 157 1.78 0.32 0.06
C PHE A 157 3.32 0.34 0.04
N PRO A 158 4.00 -0.37 0.95
CA PRO A 158 5.44 -0.30 1.10
C PRO A 158 6.20 -1.13 0.05
N GLY A 159 7.48 -0.83 -0.11
CA GLY A 159 8.45 -1.74 -0.73
C GLY A 159 8.51 -1.70 -2.27
N LEU A 160 7.80 -0.76 -2.89
CA LEU A 160 7.88 -0.55 -4.34
C LEU A 160 9.30 -0.12 -4.74
N SER A 161 9.83 -0.71 -5.81
CA SER A 161 11.16 -0.39 -6.33
C SER A 161 11.30 1.10 -6.67
N THR A 162 12.45 1.68 -6.33
CA THR A 162 12.80 3.05 -6.69
C THR A 162 12.80 3.27 -8.20
N ALA A 163 13.16 2.26 -8.99
CA ALA A 163 13.13 2.32 -10.46
C ALA A 163 11.69 2.44 -11.00
N ILE A 164 10.77 1.69 -10.39
CA ILE A 164 9.34 1.76 -10.73
C ILE A 164 8.74 3.09 -10.26
N MET A 165 9.07 3.56 -9.04
CA MET A 165 8.63 4.88 -8.57
C MET A 165 9.12 5.99 -9.51
N HIS A 166 10.39 5.96 -9.91
CA HIS A 166 10.96 6.91 -10.85
C HIS A 166 10.17 6.94 -12.17
N THR A 167 9.89 5.77 -12.75
CA THR A 167 9.14 5.64 -14.01
C THR A 167 7.68 6.06 -13.87
N LEU A 168 7.01 5.67 -12.78
CA LEU A 168 5.61 5.98 -12.50
C LEU A 168 5.37 7.49 -12.45
N PHE A 169 6.34 8.21 -11.86
CA PHE A 169 6.26 9.63 -11.55
C PHE A 169 6.97 10.52 -12.56
N GLU A 170 7.18 10.04 -13.80
CA GLU A 170 7.75 10.77 -14.94
C GLU A 170 9.22 11.18 -14.80
N GLY A 171 10.00 10.40 -14.07
CA GLY A 171 11.44 10.40 -14.23
C GLY A 171 11.84 9.98 -15.65
N LEU A 172 12.95 10.54 -16.16
CA LEU A 172 13.47 10.20 -17.48
C LEU A 172 13.90 8.73 -17.53
N LEU A 173 13.50 7.98 -18.55
CA LEU A 173 13.87 6.56 -18.66
C LEU A 173 15.39 6.34 -18.56
N GLU A 174 16.17 7.24 -19.15
CA GLU A 174 17.64 7.22 -19.16
C GLU A 174 18.30 7.34 -17.78
N THR A 175 17.62 7.97 -16.81
CA THR A 175 18.15 8.17 -15.44
C THR A 175 17.59 7.20 -14.43
N THR A 176 16.85 6.18 -14.88
CA THR A 176 16.18 5.24 -13.99
C THR A 176 17.20 4.35 -13.27
N PRO A 177 17.24 4.36 -11.92
CA PRO A 177 18.26 3.65 -11.15
C PRO A 177 17.89 2.17 -10.99
N VAL A 178 18.00 1.38 -12.05
CA VAL A 178 17.72 -0.06 -12.03
C VAL A 178 18.90 -0.83 -11.44
N THR A 179 18.62 -1.74 -10.52
CA THR A 179 19.59 -2.62 -9.87
C THR A 179 19.20 -4.08 -10.06
N ILE A 180 20.14 -5.01 -9.92
CA ILE A 180 19.88 -6.45 -10.10
C ILE A 180 18.77 -6.97 -9.18
N ARG A 181 18.62 -6.37 -7.98
CA ARG A 181 17.58 -6.73 -7.00
C ARG A 181 16.17 -6.37 -7.45
N ASP A 182 16.03 -5.41 -8.38
CA ASP A 182 14.73 -5.06 -8.96
C ASP A 182 14.21 -6.13 -9.92
N CYS A 183 15.05 -7.10 -10.33
CA CYS A 183 14.62 -8.19 -11.19
C CYS A 183 14.18 -9.41 -10.34
N PRO A 184 12.90 -9.81 -10.38
CA PRO A 184 12.42 -10.99 -9.64
C PRO A 184 12.82 -12.32 -10.31
N ASP A 185 13.15 -12.31 -11.60
CA ASP A 185 13.48 -13.50 -12.39
C ASP A 185 14.94 -13.92 -12.13
N LEU A 186 15.11 -15.10 -11.52
CA LEU A 186 16.42 -15.63 -11.16
C LEU A 186 17.26 -15.99 -12.40
N ASP A 187 16.65 -16.45 -13.49
CA ASP A 187 17.37 -16.80 -14.71
C ASP A 187 17.94 -15.54 -15.39
N ILE A 188 17.20 -14.43 -15.33
CA ILE A 188 17.67 -13.13 -15.81
C ILE A 188 18.79 -12.60 -14.91
N ARG A 189 18.67 -12.75 -13.59
CA ARG A 189 19.74 -12.34 -12.64
C ARG A 189 21.02 -13.12 -12.90
N ASP A 190 20.94 -14.43 -13.04
CA ASP A 190 22.09 -15.29 -13.36
C ASP A 190 22.74 -14.86 -14.68
N ALA A 191 21.93 -14.56 -15.71
CA ALA A 191 22.44 -14.05 -16.98
C ALA A 191 23.15 -12.68 -16.86
N VAL A 192 22.62 -11.78 -16.04
CA VAL A 192 23.24 -10.47 -15.74
C VAL A 192 24.55 -10.66 -15.00
N GLU A 193 24.59 -11.51 -13.97
CA GLU A 193 25.82 -11.82 -13.21
C GLU A 193 26.88 -12.47 -14.10
N MET A 194 26.49 -13.39 -14.98
CA MET A 194 27.38 -13.99 -15.98
C MET A 194 27.97 -12.93 -16.92
N LEU A 195 27.19 -11.94 -17.34
CA LEU A 195 27.67 -10.85 -18.20
C LEU A 195 28.63 -9.90 -17.48
N GLU A 196 28.41 -9.64 -16.19
CA GLU A 196 29.27 -8.77 -15.38
C GLU A 196 30.60 -9.41 -14.99
N GLY A 197 30.66 -10.75 -14.95
CA GLY A 197 31.89 -11.50 -14.70
C GLY A 197 32.87 -11.55 -15.88
N ASP A 198 34.08 -12.05 -15.61
CA ASP A 198 35.16 -12.15 -16.60
C ASP A 198 35.25 -13.51 -17.30
N ALA A 199 34.37 -14.47 -16.96
CA ALA A 199 34.38 -15.82 -17.53
C ALA A 199 34.12 -15.81 -19.04
N GLU A 200 34.79 -16.67 -19.80
CA GLU A 200 34.51 -16.85 -21.24
C GLU A 200 33.07 -17.31 -21.45
N LEU A 201 32.31 -16.56 -22.27
CA LEU A 201 30.94 -16.90 -22.64
C LEU A 201 30.98 -17.85 -23.84
N LYS A 202 30.31 -18.99 -23.73
CA LYS A 202 30.14 -19.93 -24.83
C LYS A 202 28.88 -19.56 -25.61
N GLU A 203 28.90 -19.76 -26.92
CA GLU A 203 27.73 -19.46 -27.79
C GLU A 203 26.46 -20.25 -27.42
N SER A 204 26.60 -21.34 -26.66
CA SER A 204 25.50 -22.17 -26.15
C SER A 204 24.88 -21.67 -24.83
N ASP A 205 25.41 -20.59 -24.24
CA ASP A 205 24.98 -20.12 -22.93
C ASP A 205 23.57 -19.53 -23.00
N SER A 206 22.80 -19.70 -21.91
CA SER A 206 21.44 -19.13 -21.74
C SER A 206 21.38 -17.63 -22.07
N VAL A 207 22.48 -16.91 -21.84
CA VAL A 207 22.68 -15.50 -22.19
C VAL A 207 22.53 -15.24 -23.69
N HIS A 208 23.11 -16.07 -24.56
CA HIS A 208 23.00 -15.90 -26.02
C HIS A 208 21.56 -16.12 -26.49
N GLN A 209 20.88 -17.11 -25.91
CA GLN A 209 19.46 -17.37 -26.20
C GLN A 209 18.56 -16.22 -25.74
N LEU A 210 18.80 -15.66 -24.55
CA LEU A 210 18.09 -14.51 -24.01
C LEU A 210 18.30 -13.26 -24.89
N CYS A 211 19.54 -12.96 -25.26
CA CYS A 211 19.83 -11.83 -26.14
C CYS A 211 19.11 -11.98 -27.49
N ARG A 212 19.11 -13.19 -28.05
CA ARG A 212 18.41 -13.48 -29.29
C ARG A 212 16.89 -13.32 -29.17
N SER A 213 16.28 -13.79 -28.07
CA SER A 213 14.82 -13.69 -27.89
C SER A 213 14.36 -12.25 -27.72
N TRP A 214 15.22 -11.36 -27.20
CA TRP A 214 14.93 -9.94 -27.02
C TRP A 214 15.53 -9.04 -28.11
N ASN A 215 16.03 -9.62 -29.21
CA ASN A 215 16.67 -8.90 -30.33
C ASN A 215 17.84 -7.99 -29.91
N LEU A 216 18.60 -8.41 -28.89
CA LEU A 216 19.82 -7.76 -28.41
C LEU A 216 21.06 -8.30 -29.12
N PRO A 217 22.15 -7.50 -29.23
CA PRO A 217 23.39 -7.97 -29.84
C PRO A 217 24.01 -9.13 -29.05
N ALA A 218 24.70 -10.03 -29.75
CA ALA A 218 25.41 -11.13 -29.11
C ALA A 218 26.46 -10.60 -28.11
N PRO A 219 26.59 -11.22 -26.93
CA PRO A 219 27.59 -10.82 -25.96
C PRO A 219 29.00 -11.04 -26.51
N ASN A 220 29.87 -10.07 -26.27
CA ASN A 220 31.29 -10.11 -26.57
C ASN A 220 32.05 -9.31 -25.51
N ALA A 221 33.38 -9.47 -25.44
CA ALA A 221 34.20 -8.83 -24.40
C ALA A 221 34.02 -7.31 -24.25
N THR A 222 33.63 -6.60 -25.31
CA THR A 222 33.50 -5.14 -25.31
C THR A 222 32.11 -4.64 -24.90
N ASN A 223 31.05 -5.45 -25.08
CA ASN A 223 29.68 -5.02 -24.86
C ASN A 223 29.02 -5.59 -23.59
N ARG A 224 29.65 -6.54 -22.88
CA ARG A 224 29.01 -7.29 -21.77
C ARG A 224 28.38 -6.39 -20.71
N LYS A 225 29.11 -5.38 -20.24
CA LYS A 225 28.62 -4.44 -19.19
C LYS A 225 27.44 -3.59 -19.67
N GLN A 226 27.47 -3.15 -20.93
CA GLN A 226 26.34 -2.41 -21.50
C GLN A 226 25.13 -3.33 -21.73
N LEU A 227 25.39 -4.59 -22.08
CA LEU A 227 24.37 -5.59 -22.32
C LEU A 227 23.69 -6.03 -21.01
N SER A 228 24.45 -6.19 -19.92
CA SER A 228 23.89 -6.50 -18.59
C SER A 228 22.91 -5.42 -18.14
N GLN A 229 23.31 -4.14 -18.25
CA GLN A 229 22.44 -3.00 -17.96
C GLN A 229 21.21 -2.96 -18.86
N LYS A 230 21.35 -3.23 -20.16
CA LYS A 230 20.22 -3.26 -21.11
C LYS A 230 19.23 -4.39 -20.83
N ILE A 231 19.73 -5.60 -20.54
CA ILE A 231 18.90 -6.75 -20.18
C ILE A 231 18.10 -6.43 -18.92
N LEU A 232 18.78 -5.90 -17.90
CA LEU A 232 18.14 -5.56 -16.64
C LEU A 232 17.09 -4.45 -16.82
N PHE A 233 17.42 -3.39 -17.55
CA PHE A 233 16.49 -2.32 -17.86
C PHE A 233 15.26 -2.81 -18.65
N HIS A 234 15.48 -3.68 -19.65
CA HIS A 234 14.41 -4.27 -20.43
C HIS A 234 13.47 -5.10 -19.55
N ALA A 235 14.03 -6.01 -18.74
CA ALA A 235 13.28 -6.89 -17.85
C ALA A 235 12.46 -6.12 -16.81
N VAL A 236 13.06 -5.10 -16.18
CA VAL A 236 12.45 -4.39 -15.06
C VAL A 236 11.50 -3.28 -15.51
N ILE A 237 11.87 -2.51 -16.54
CA ILE A 237 11.16 -1.28 -16.94
C ILE A 237 10.37 -1.46 -18.22
N GLU A 238 11.00 -1.95 -19.30
CA GLU A 238 10.33 -2.00 -20.60
C GLU A 238 9.20 -3.03 -20.62
N GLN A 239 9.43 -4.21 -20.04
CA GLN A 239 8.42 -5.27 -19.97
C GLN A 239 7.26 -4.95 -19.02
N THR A 240 7.50 -4.18 -17.96
CA THR A 240 6.46 -3.79 -17.00
C THR A 240 5.78 -2.46 -17.34
N ARG A 241 6.22 -1.77 -18.40
CA ARG A 241 5.71 -0.45 -18.79
C ARG A 241 4.18 -0.41 -18.96
N PRO A 242 3.52 -1.38 -19.64
CA PRO A 242 2.06 -1.40 -19.72
C PRO A 242 1.38 -1.46 -18.35
N GLN A 243 1.93 -2.24 -17.42
CA GLN A 243 1.46 -2.40 -16.05
C GLN A 243 1.62 -1.11 -15.27
N ILE A 244 2.78 -0.43 -15.39
CA ILE A 244 3.01 0.89 -14.78
C ILE A 244 2.00 1.92 -15.30
N ILE A 245 1.68 1.90 -16.60
CA ILE A 245 0.67 2.79 -17.20
C ILE A 245 -0.72 2.53 -16.63
N GLN A 246 -1.14 1.26 -16.53
CA GLN A 246 -2.41 0.90 -15.88
C GLN A 246 -2.43 1.28 -14.40
N PHE A 247 -1.33 1.04 -13.69
CA PHE A 247 -1.19 1.39 -12.29
C PHE A 247 -1.34 2.90 -12.07
N ARG A 248 -0.65 3.69 -12.89
CA ARG A 248 -0.79 5.14 -12.94
C ARG A 248 -2.21 5.60 -13.22
N LYS A 249 -2.90 4.96 -14.18
CA LYS A 249 -4.30 5.24 -14.49
C LYS A 249 -5.18 5.06 -13.25
N GLY A 250 -5.01 3.96 -12.52
CA GLY A 250 -5.77 3.70 -11.29
C GLY A 250 -5.56 4.76 -10.21
N LEU A 251 -4.31 5.19 -9.99
CA LEU A 251 -3.99 6.29 -9.06
C LEU A 251 -4.56 7.64 -9.50
N LYS A 252 -4.63 7.90 -10.81
CA LYS A 252 -5.25 9.11 -11.36
C LYS A 252 -6.75 9.16 -11.10
N GLU A 253 -7.42 8.04 -11.26
CA GLU A 253 -8.87 7.95 -11.08
C GLU A 253 -9.29 8.23 -9.63
N THR A 254 -8.43 8.02 -8.63
CA THR A 254 -8.74 8.37 -7.24
C THR A 254 -8.67 9.87 -6.94
N GLY A 255 -8.15 10.68 -7.86
CA GLY A 255 -7.94 12.12 -7.65
C GLY A 255 -6.65 12.46 -6.89
N LEU A 256 -5.92 11.48 -6.35
CA LEU A 256 -4.65 11.72 -5.63
C LEU A 256 -3.53 12.19 -6.53
N TRP A 257 -3.61 11.98 -7.84
CA TRP A 257 -2.53 12.35 -8.75
C TRP A 257 -2.12 13.81 -8.57
N LEU A 258 -3.08 14.72 -8.38
CA LEU A 258 -2.82 16.15 -8.17
C LEU A 258 -1.89 16.42 -6.97
N LEU A 259 -2.09 15.72 -5.86
CA LEU A 259 -1.20 15.80 -4.69
C LEU A 259 0.21 15.35 -5.10
N LEU A 260 0.33 14.21 -5.77
CA LEU A 260 1.62 13.59 -6.09
C LEU A 260 2.46 14.38 -7.11
N ILE A 261 1.84 15.15 -8.01
CA ILE A 261 2.58 16.05 -8.93
C ILE A 261 3.03 17.33 -8.23
N HIS A 262 2.20 17.90 -7.34
CA HIS A 262 2.53 19.14 -6.65
C HIS A 262 3.41 18.96 -5.40
N ARG A 263 3.35 17.77 -4.78
CA ARG A 263 4.05 17.40 -3.55
C ARG A 263 4.75 16.06 -3.72
N ARG A 264 5.92 16.08 -4.37
CA ARG A 264 6.77 14.89 -4.56
C ARG A 264 7.23 14.30 -3.22
N ASP A 265 7.39 15.13 -2.21
CA ASP A 265 7.68 14.77 -0.82
C ASP A 265 6.53 14.00 -0.13
N ALA A 266 5.33 13.96 -0.72
CA ALA A 266 4.24 13.11 -0.25
C ALA A 266 4.28 11.68 -0.83
N ILE A 267 5.08 11.43 -1.87
CA ILE A 267 5.22 10.09 -2.50
C ILE A 267 5.68 9.04 -1.48
N PRO A 268 6.71 9.28 -0.65
CA PRO A 268 7.16 8.30 0.35
C PRO A 268 6.12 7.97 1.44
N ILE A 269 5.06 8.78 1.58
CA ILE A 269 3.97 8.48 2.52
C ILE A 269 3.05 7.42 1.92
N LEU A 270 2.79 7.51 0.63
CA LEU A 270 1.96 6.53 -0.10
C LEU A 270 2.74 5.25 -0.40
N PHE A 271 4.03 5.39 -0.68
CA PHE A 271 4.96 4.32 -1.04
C PHE A 271 6.23 4.37 -0.17
N PRO A 272 6.13 4.06 1.14
CA PRO A 272 7.31 4.03 2.00
C PRO A 272 8.22 2.86 1.65
N ARG A 273 9.46 2.90 2.13
CA ARG A 273 10.30 1.71 2.14
C ARG A 273 9.70 0.68 3.10
N GLU A 274 9.82 -0.60 2.78
CA GLU A 274 9.38 -1.68 3.66
C GLU A 274 10.12 -1.65 4.99
N SER A 275 11.41 -1.31 4.98
CA SER A 275 12.22 -1.05 6.19
C SER A 275 11.69 0.10 7.06
N GLU A 276 11.04 1.11 6.47
CA GLU A 276 10.41 2.22 7.20
C GLU A 276 9.00 1.88 7.69
N ALA A 277 8.39 0.84 7.12
CA ALA A 277 7.07 0.33 7.49
C ALA A 277 7.13 -0.78 8.54
N GLU A 278 8.33 -1.25 8.91
CA GLU A 278 8.52 -2.24 9.98
C GLU A 278 8.08 -1.68 11.33
N LEU A 279 7.30 -2.49 12.05
CA LEU A 279 6.78 -2.12 13.36
C LEU A 279 7.80 -2.47 14.43
N THR A 280 8.23 -1.46 15.18
CA THR A 280 9.01 -1.71 16.38
C THR A 280 8.10 -1.99 17.58
N PRO A 281 8.52 -2.82 18.54
CA PRO A 281 7.78 -3.01 19.78
C PRO A 281 7.45 -1.67 20.46
N GLN A 282 8.38 -0.72 20.46
CA GLN A 282 8.16 0.61 21.04
C GLN A 282 6.99 1.34 20.39
N MET A 283 6.86 1.30 19.06
CA MET A 283 5.73 1.91 18.36
C MET A 283 4.39 1.30 18.77
N ILE A 284 4.34 0.00 19.03
CA ILE A 284 3.12 -0.68 19.49
C ILE A 284 2.80 -0.25 20.93
N LEU A 285 3.79 -0.27 21.81
CA LEU A 285 3.62 0.12 23.22
C LEU A 285 3.11 1.56 23.37
N ASP A 286 3.61 2.48 22.53
CA ASP A 286 3.19 3.88 22.48
C ASP A 286 1.72 4.06 22.03
N CYS A 287 1.15 3.07 21.36
CA CYS A 287 -0.23 3.12 20.84
C CYS A 287 -1.26 2.47 21.77
N ILE A 288 -0.80 1.71 22.76
CA ILE A 288 -1.69 1.04 23.72
C ILE A 288 -2.08 2.07 24.79
N ILE A 289 -3.38 2.27 24.95
CA ILE A 289 -3.93 2.96 26.10
C ILE A 289 -3.92 1.95 27.25
N TRP A 290 -2.89 2.04 28.10
CA TRP A 290 -2.74 1.14 29.23
C TRP A 290 -3.78 1.45 30.31
N PRO A 291 -4.47 0.44 30.86
CA PRO A 291 -5.38 0.66 31.96
C PRO A 291 -4.59 1.16 33.18
N SER A 292 -4.85 2.38 33.63
CA SER A 292 -4.08 2.99 34.73
C SER A 292 -4.44 2.42 36.11
N SER A 293 -5.61 1.81 36.26
CA SER A 293 -6.12 0.97 37.37
C SER A 293 -7.65 0.87 37.23
N VAL A 294 -8.24 -0.32 37.46
CA VAL A 294 -9.69 -0.64 37.61
C VAL A 294 -10.68 0.28 36.87
N THR A 295 -10.47 0.57 35.58
CA THR A 295 -11.35 1.47 34.81
C THR A 295 -12.14 0.75 33.71
N VAL A 296 -11.95 -0.55 33.57
CA VAL A 296 -12.84 -1.41 32.77
C VAL A 296 -13.58 -2.34 33.72
N VAL A 297 -14.40 -1.75 34.60
CA VAL A 297 -15.51 -2.50 35.18
C VAL A 297 -16.54 -2.61 34.06
N PHE A 298 -16.65 -3.79 33.44
CA PHE A 298 -17.84 -4.08 32.65
C PHE A 298 -19.03 -3.90 33.61
N ASP A 299 -19.96 -2.99 33.33
CA ASP A 299 -21.12 -2.70 34.21
C ASP A 299 -21.97 -3.95 34.57
N SER A 300 -21.67 -5.11 34.00
CA SER A 300 -22.23 -6.42 34.35
C SER A 300 -21.57 -7.11 35.55
N PHE A 301 -20.50 -6.58 36.15
CA PHE A 301 -19.81 -7.16 37.32
C PHE A 301 -19.63 -6.13 38.45
N ARG A 302 -20.68 -5.36 38.77
CA ARG A 302 -20.72 -4.63 40.04
C ARG A 302 -21.06 -5.60 41.16
N GLU A 303 -20.06 -6.33 41.65
CA GLU A 303 -20.05 -6.79 43.04
C GLU A 303 -19.31 -5.72 43.83
N ASP A 304 -19.90 -5.27 44.94
CA ASP A 304 -19.56 -4.03 45.66
C ASP A 304 -18.20 -4.05 46.41
N ASP A 305 -17.32 -5.01 46.14
CA ASP A 305 -16.01 -5.15 46.78
C ASP A 305 -14.91 -5.34 45.73
N VAL A 306 -14.23 -4.26 45.32
CA VAL A 306 -13.01 -4.34 44.51
C VAL A 306 -11.88 -4.85 45.41
N ASP A 307 -11.61 -6.15 45.38
CA ASP A 307 -10.58 -6.80 46.19
C ASP A 307 -9.16 -6.43 45.69
N GLU A 308 -8.16 -6.33 46.59
CA GLU A 308 -6.76 -6.03 46.24
C GLU A 308 -6.18 -7.06 45.23
N SER A 309 -6.77 -8.26 45.16
CA SER A 309 -6.40 -9.30 44.19
C SER A 309 -6.61 -8.88 42.74
N ASP A 310 -7.66 -8.10 42.44
CA ASP A 310 -8.02 -7.71 41.07
C ASP A 310 -7.06 -6.67 40.51
N ILE A 311 -6.53 -5.79 41.37
CA ILE A 311 -5.51 -4.80 41.02
C ILE A 311 -4.18 -5.50 40.70
N MET A 312 -3.81 -6.54 41.48
CA MET A 312 -2.62 -7.36 41.19
C MET A 312 -2.74 -8.06 39.84
N ASP A 313 -3.92 -8.52 39.46
CA ASP A 313 -4.13 -9.22 38.19
C ASP A 313 -4.06 -8.31 36.97
N VAL A 314 -4.63 -7.10 37.02
CA VAL A 314 -4.50 -6.12 35.92
C VAL A 314 -3.04 -5.70 35.73
N HIS A 315 -2.31 -5.45 36.82
CA HIS A 315 -0.90 -5.08 36.75
C HIS A 315 -0.05 -6.24 36.20
N ARG A 316 -0.32 -7.48 36.64
CA ARG A 316 0.38 -8.69 36.16
C ARG A 316 0.14 -8.93 34.67
N VAL A 317 -1.11 -8.84 34.20
CA VAL A 317 -1.46 -9.02 32.78
C VAL A 317 -0.86 -7.90 31.93
N THR A 318 -0.91 -6.66 32.40
CA THR A 318 -0.32 -5.49 31.73
C THR A 318 1.19 -5.67 31.58
N LEU A 319 1.88 -6.05 32.66
CA LEU A 319 3.32 -6.27 32.65
C LEU A 319 3.69 -7.43 31.73
N TYR A 320 2.95 -8.55 31.80
CA TYR A 320 3.15 -9.69 30.91
C TYR A 320 3.01 -9.29 29.43
N LEU A 321 1.95 -8.57 29.07
CA LEU A 321 1.72 -8.11 27.69
C LEU A 321 2.83 -7.17 27.23
N LYS A 322 3.27 -6.23 28.10
CA LYS A 322 4.39 -5.33 27.80
C LYS A 322 5.68 -6.11 27.55
N THR A 323 6.05 -7.02 28.44
CA THR A 323 7.23 -7.88 28.29
C THR A 323 7.12 -8.79 27.06
N PHE A 324 5.93 -9.29 26.74
CA PHE A 324 5.68 -10.09 25.53
C PHE A 324 5.89 -9.27 24.25
N ILE A 325 5.43 -8.02 24.22
CA ILE A 325 5.65 -7.11 23.08
C ILE A 325 7.15 -6.78 22.98
N GLU A 326 7.80 -6.39 24.07
CA GLU A 326 9.22 -6.01 24.10
C GLU A 326 10.15 -7.14 23.61
N ASN A 327 9.85 -8.38 24.00
CA ASN A 327 10.70 -9.54 23.69
C ASN A 327 10.18 -10.41 22.54
N GLY A 328 9.03 -10.04 21.96
CA GLY A 328 8.41 -10.77 20.85
C GLY A 328 9.28 -10.71 19.60
N CYS A 329 9.51 -11.87 18.96
CA CYS A 329 10.16 -11.90 17.65
C CYS A 329 9.14 -11.50 16.57
N PHE A 330 9.22 -10.26 16.08
CA PHE A 330 8.27 -9.70 15.10
C PHE A 330 8.35 -10.30 13.68
N LEU A 331 9.20 -11.32 13.48
CA LEU A 331 9.35 -12.01 12.19
C LEU A 331 8.06 -12.69 11.69
N ASN A 332 7.05 -12.91 12.56
CA ASN A 332 5.81 -13.62 12.20
C ASN A 332 4.50 -12.86 12.44
N THR A 333 4.54 -11.58 12.84
CA THR A 333 3.33 -10.79 13.16
C THR A 333 3.10 -9.66 12.16
N ARG A 334 3.12 -9.97 10.86
CA ARG A 334 2.65 -9.05 9.79
C ARG A 334 1.16 -8.67 9.90
N TRP A 335 0.39 -9.26 10.82
CA TRP A 335 -1.08 -9.15 10.88
C TRP A 335 -1.65 -8.16 11.91
N CYS A 336 -0.91 -7.74 12.95
CA CYS A 336 -1.55 -7.05 14.08
C CYS A 336 -1.45 -5.52 14.12
N CYS A 337 -0.48 -4.85 13.47
CA CYS A 337 -0.25 -3.43 13.79
C CYS A 337 -0.03 -2.50 12.60
N ILE A 338 -0.61 -2.78 11.43
CA ILE A 338 -0.69 -1.78 10.34
C ILE A 338 -1.41 -0.48 10.80
N ASN A 339 -2.11 -0.51 11.95
CA ASN A 339 -2.78 0.66 12.55
C ASN A 339 -1.90 1.53 13.48
N ALA A 340 -0.75 1.08 13.97
CA ALA A 340 -0.06 1.78 15.07
C ALA A 340 0.45 3.19 14.69
N SER A 341 0.99 3.35 13.48
CA SER A 341 1.56 4.64 13.05
C SER A 341 0.54 5.75 12.78
N GLN A 342 -0.77 5.45 12.73
CA GLN A 342 -1.85 6.44 12.51
C GLN A 342 -2.78 6.66 13.72
N ILE A 343 -2.67 5.84 14.78
CA ILE A 343 -3.49 5.97 16.00
C ILE A 343 -3.11 7.23 16.81
N LYS A 344 -1.87 7.71 16.72
CA LYS A 344 -1.37 8.84 17.53
C LYS A 344 -2.14 10.15 17.28
N GLU A 345 -2.63 10.39 16.06
CA GLU A 345 -3.29 11.67 15.70
C GLU A 345 -4.83 11.59 15.67
N SER A 346 -5.40 10.40 15.50
CA SER A 346 -6.85 10.18 15.60
C SER A 346 -7.36 10.43 17.02
N ASN A 347 -6.54 10.15 18.04
CA ASN A 347 -6.88 10.41 19.44
C ASN A 347 -6.78 11.90 19.80
N LEU A 348 -5.99 12.70 19.09
CA LEU A 348 -5.90 14.16 19.32
C LEU A 348 -7.13 14.92 18.76
N SER A 349 -7.75 14.42 17.68
CA SER A 349 -8.98 14.98 17.09
C SER A 349 -10.24 14.62 17.89
N ILE A 350 -10.31 13.41 18.45
CA ILE A 350 -11.45 12.98 19.29
C ILE A 350 -11.48 13.71 20.64
N ILE A 351 -10.32 14.10 21.18
CA ILE A 351 -10.23 14.87 22.43
C ILE A 351 -10.69 16.33 22.22
N THR A 352 -10.46 16.91 21.04
CA THR A 352 -10.86 18.29 20.73
C THR A 352 -12.37 18.43 20.44
N GLU A 353 -13.01 17.43 19.84
CA GLU A 353 -14.48 17.43 19.65
C GLU A 353 -15.27 17.18 20.94
N ARG A 354 -14.73 16.40 21.89
CA ARG A 354 -15.40 16.20 23.19
C ARG A 354 -15.40 17.46 24.05
N GLN A 355 -14.39 18.34 23.94
CA GLN A 355 -14.36 19.60 24.69
C GLN A 355 -15.28 20.70 24.13
N SER A 356 -15.77 20.57 22.89
CA SER A 356 -16.70 21.54 22.30
C SER A 356 -18.18 21.18 22.44
N SER A 357 -18.49 19.96 22.93
CA SER A 357 -19.87 19.50 23.18
C SER A 357 -20.38 19.69 24.62
N THR A 358 -19.54 20.26 25.48
CA THR A 358 -19.90 20.68 26.84
C THR A 358 -19.76 22.19 26.97
N HIS A 359 -20.66 22.93 26.33
CA HIS A 359 -21.06 24.28 26.74
C HIS A 359 -22.52 24.53 26.39
#